data_AF-U5CQQ2-F1
#
_entry.id   AF-U5CQQ2-F1
#
_cell.length_a   1.000
_cell.length_b   1.000
_cell.length_c   1.000
_cell.angle_alpha   90.00
_cell.angle_beta   90.00
_cell.angle_gamma   90.00
#
_symmetry.space_group_name_H-M   'P 1'
#
loop_
_entity.id
_entity.type
_entity.pdbx_description
1 polymer ?
#
loop_
_entity_poly.entity_id
_entity_poly.type
_entity_poly.pdbx_seq_one_letter_code
_entity_poly.pdbx_strand_id
1 'polypeptide(L)' 'MVIDGRTLKSIGATLKDVQDIMLKYGAYNAANLDGGSSTTMYFKGKVINHPSDALGERAVPTIFFVR' A
#
# COMPACT_ATOMS: atom_id res chain seq x y z
N MET A 1 2.76 -5.85 -0.80
CA MET A 1 3.18 -4.95 0.31
C MET A 1 2.36 -3.68 0.21
N VAL A 2 1.97 -3.10 1.34
CA VAL A 2 1.21 -1.84 1.42
C VAL A 2 1.85 -0.96 2.49
N ILE A 3 2.02 0.34 2.21
CA ILE A 3 2.64 1.31 3.11
C ILE A 3 1.75 2.55 3.17
N ASP A 4 1.25 2.88 4.36
CA ASP A 4 0.50 4.12 4.62
C ASP A 4 1.41 5.33 4.40
N GLY A 5 0.87 6.46 3.95
CA GLY A 5 1.66 7.67 3.73
C GLY A 5 0.84 8.94 3.88
N ARG A 6 1.53 10.09 3.95
CA ARG A 6 0.91 11.43 4.10
C ARG A 6 0.01 11.56 5.33
N THR A 7 0.32 10.84 6.40
CA THR A 7 -0.37 10.97 7.69
C THR A 7 0.64 11.27 8.81
N LEU A 8 0.16 11.76 9.96
CA LEU A 8 1.02 11.96 11.14
C LEU A 8 1.62 10.65 11.67
N LYS A 9 0.99 9.50 11.39
CA LYS A 9 1.46 8.17 11.81
C LYS A 9 2.45 7.55 10.82
N SER A 10 2.37 7.92 9.54
CA SER A 10 3.27 7.43 8.51
C SER A 10 3.49 8.49 7.43
N ILE A 11 4.75 8.87 7.25
CA ILE A 11 5.18 9.77 6.17
C ILE A 11 5.12 9.09 4.80
N GLY A 12 5.11 7.76 4.75
CA GLY A 12 5.21 6.96 3.54
C GLY A 12 6.61 6.44 3.29
N ALA A 13 6.83 5.94 2.08
CA ALA A 13 8.09 5.39 1.63
C ALA A 13 8.38 5.92 0.22
N THR A 14 9.65 6.19 -0.06
CA THR A 14 10.09 6.41 -1.44
C THR A 14 10.11 5.08 -2.20
N LEU A 15 10.19 5.13 -3.54
CA LEU A 15 10.35 3.91 -4.34
C LEU A 15 11.63 3.15 -3.97
N LYS A 16 12.68 3.84 -3.54
CA LYS A 16 13.94 3.20 -3.10
C LYS A 16 13.75 2.43 -1.80
N ASP A 17 13.07 3.02 -0.82
CA ASP A 17 12.74 2.34 0.44
C ASP A 17 11.92 1.06 0.17
N VAL A 18 10.93 1.15 -0.72
CA VAL A 18 10.10 0.01 -1.15
C VAL A 18 10.97 -1.08 -1.79
N GLN A 19 11.89 -0.72 -2.69
CA GLN A 19 12.80 -1.69 -3.33
C GLN A 19 13.68 -2.38 -2.30
N ASP A 20 14.27 -1.64 -1.37
CA ASP A 20 15.17 -2.19 -0.35
C ASP A 20 14.41 -3.13 0.60
N ILE A 21 13.16 -2.81 0.94
CA ILE A 21 12.28 -3.70 1.71
C ILE A 21 11.96 -4.97 0.91
N MET A 22 11.58 -4.85 -0.37
CA MET A 22 11.25 -6.01 -1.20
C MET A 22 12.45 -6.95 -1.35
N LEU A 23 13.66 -6.40 -1.57
CA LEU A 23 14.91 -7.17 -1.60
C LEU A 23 15.20 -7.85 -0.26
N LYS A 24 15.02 -7.14 0.85
CA LYS A 24 15.20 -7.69 2.21
C LYS A 24 14.28 -8.89 2.47
N TYR A 25 13.06 -8.89 1.94
CA TYR A 25 12.11 -10.00 2.03
C TYR A 25 12.29 -11.07 0.94
N GLY A 26 13.33 -10.99 0.12
CA GLY A 26 13.67 -12.01 -0.87
C GLY A 26 12.81 -11.97 -2.14
N ALA A 27 12.16 -10.84 -2.44
CA ALA A 27 11.44 -10.69 -3.70
C ALA A 27 12.43 -10.73 -4.87
N TYR A 28 12.29 -11.71 -5.76
CA TYR A 28 13.12 -11.83 -6.96
C TYR A 28 12.63 -10.88 -8.07
N ASN A 29 11.32 -10.78 -8.26
CA ASN A 29 10.67 -9.80 -9.12
C ASN A 29 9.64 -9.01 -8.29
N ALA A 30 9.59 -7.70 -8.49
CA ALA A 30 8.61 -6.82 -7.87
C ALA A 30 8.15 -5.76 -8.87
N ALA A 31 6.86 -5.43 -8.85
CA ALA A 31 6.29 -4.32 -9.61
C ALA A 31 5.56 -3.39 -8.64
N ASN A 32 5.73 -2.09 -8.83
CA ASN A 32 4.98 -1.10 -8.09
C ASN A 32 3.55 -1.01 -8.66
N LEU A 33 2.55 -0.90 -7.78
CA LEU A 33 1.15 -0.67 -8.15
C LEU A 33 0.77 0.79 -7.89
N ASP A 34 -0.51 1.12 -8.10
CA ASP A 34 -1.02 2.44 -7.73
C ASP A 34 -0.83 2.72 -6.23
N GLY A 35 -0.53 3.97 -5.91
CA GLY A 35 -0.12 4.40 -4.58
C GLY A 35 -0.95 5.57 -4.05
N GLY A 36 -0.40 6.30 -3.09
CA GLY A 36 -1.07 7.47 -2.51
C GLY A 36 -2.40 7.12 -1.86
N SER A 37 -3.46 7.88 -2.16
CA SER A 37 -4.78 7.64 -1.55
C SER A 37 -5.46 6.36 -2.05
N SER A 38 -4.97 5.74 -3.12
CA SER A 38 -5.46 4.45 -3.61
C SER A 38 -4.93 3.27 -2.78
N THR A 39 -3.88 3.46 -1.98
CA THR A 39 -3.24 2.40 -1.20
C THR A 39 -4.17 1.88 -0.10
N THR A 40 -4.75 0.70 -0.33
CA THR A 40 -5.66 0.05 0.64
C THR A 40 -5.40 -1.46 0.70
N MET A 41 -5.36 -2.02 1.91
CA MET A 41 -5.22 -3.46 2.17
C MET A 41 -6.42 -3.98 2.96
N TYR A 42 -7.08 -4.98 2.38
CA TYR A 42 -8.17 -5.71 3.02
C TYR A 42 -7.69 -7.07 3.54
N PHE A 43 -8.08 -7.40 4.76
CA PHE A 43 -7.86 -8.71 5.34
C PHE A 43 -9.09 -9.13 6.16
N LYS A 44 -9.65 -10.30 5.84
CA LYS A 44 -10.82 -10.87 6.53
C LYS A 44 -12.01 -9.89 6.67
N GLY A 45 -12.35 -9.22 5.57
CA GLY A 45 -13.49 -8.30 5.50
C GLY A 45 -13.28 -6.95 6.17
N LYS A 46 -12.03 -6.61 6.52
CA LYS A 46 -11.69 -5.32 7.14
C LYS A 46 -10.51 -4.68 6.43
N VAL A 47 -10.53 -3.35 6.34
CA VAL A 47 -9.32 -2.57 6.03
C VAL A 47 -8.38 -2.64 7.23
N ILE A 48 -7.11 -2.94 6.96
CA ILE A 48 -6.09 -3.10 8.01
C ILE A 48 -4.97 -2.05 7.95
N ASN A 49 -5.03 -1.13 6.99
CA ASN A 49 -4.14 0.02 6.88
C ASN A 49 -4.92 1.34 7.06
N HIS A 50 -4.25 2.49 6.93
CA HIS A 50 -4.85 3.81 7.06
C HIS A 50 -4.80 4.56 5.72
N PRO A 51 -5.85 4.43 4.88
CA PRO A 51 -5.98 5.21 3.65
C PRO A 51 -5.76 6.69 3.89
N SER A 52 -4.99 7.34 3.01
CA SER A 52 -4.59 8.73 3.19
C SER A 52 -5.62 9.74 2.65
N ASP A 53 -6.73 9.30 2.07
CA ASP A 53 -7.78 10.21 1.59
C ASP A 53 -8.55 10.79 2.78
N ALA A 54 -8.95 12.05 2.69
CA ALA A 54 -9.70 12.71 3.75
C ALA A 54 -11.08 12.07 3.97
N LEU A 55 -11.64 11.43 2.94
CA LEU A 55 -12.92 10.72 3.01
C LEU A 55 -12.76 9.22 3.32
N GLY A 56 -11.53 8.74 3.57
CA GLY A 56 -11.23 7.34 3.88
C GLY A 56 -10.77 6.55 2.65
N GLU A 57 -11.46 5.46 2.34
CA GLU A 57 -11.09 4.63 1.19
C GLU A 57 -11.46 5.29 -0.14
N ARG A 58 -10.56 5.16 -1.12
CA ARG A 58 -10.79 5.66 -2.47
C ARG A 58 -11.33 4.55 -3.38
N ALA A 59 -12.36 4.87 -4.16
CA ALA A 59 -12.81 3.99 -5.24
C ALA A 59 -11.69 3.81 -6.28
N VAL A 60 -11.31 2.56 -6.54
CA VAL A 60 -10.30 2.17 -7.53
C VAL A 60 -10.93 1.25 -8.58
N PRO A 61 -10.46 1.28 -9.85
CA PRO A 61 -11.10 0.52 -10.92
C PRO A 61 -10.81 -0.98 -10.86
N THR A 62 -9.68 -1.38 -10.26
CA THR A 62 -9.22 -2.77 -10.20
C THR A 62 -8.49 -3.06 -8.91
N ILE A 63 -8.51 -4.32 -8.47
CA ILE A 63 -7.78 -4.79 -7.29
C ILE A 63 -6.94 -6.03 -7.62
N PHE A 64 -5.87 -6.25 -6.86
CA PHE A 64 -5.25 -7.57 -6.75
C PHE A 64 -5.92 -8.34 -5.61
N PHE A 65 -6.57 -9.46 -5.96
CA PHE A 65 -7.29 -10.29 -5.00
C PHE A 65 -6.62 -11.67 -4.86
N VAL A 66 -6.42 -12.10 -3.61
CA VAL A 66 -5.86 -13.41 -3.27
C VAL A 66 -6.88 -14.14 -2.40
N ARG A 67 -7.20 -15.39 -2.74
CA ARG A 67 -8.13 -16.26 -2.00
C ARG A 67 -7.42 -17.12 -0.98
#